data_AF-A0AAW4L023-F1
#
_entry.id   AF-A0AAW4L023-F1
#
_cell.length_a   1.000
_cell.length_b   1.000
_cell.length_c   1.000
_cell.angle_alpha   90.00
_cell.angle_beta   90.00
_cell.angle_gamma   90.00
#
_symmetry.space_group_name_H-M   'P 1'
#
loop_
_entity.id
_entity.type
_entity.pdbx_description
1 polymer ?
#
loop_
_entity_poly.entity_id
_entity_poly.type
_entity_poly.pdbx_seq_one_letter_code
_entity_poly.pdbx_strand_id
1 'polypeptide(L)'
;AFMNTSGDRLKALLREVHLSASDFAKNRGVTPQHVNNWFKRGVPMGRLNEIAELLCVSSRWLSDGKGPKHPPANYLLEGPTARIATAREDT
;
A
#
# COMPACT_ATOMS: atom_id res chain seq x y z
N ALA A 1 -9.99 -9.31 -17.69
CA ALA A 1 -9.24 -8.10 -17.32
C ALA A 1 -8.12 -8.53 -16.37
N PHE A 2 -6.85 -8.31 -16.73
CA PHE A 2 -5.70 -8.68 -15.89
C PHE A 2 -5.59 -7.71 -14.70
N MET A 3 -6.40 -7.92 -13.67
CA MET A 3 -6.46 -7.10 -12.45
C MET A 3 -5.32 -7.47 -11.48
N ASN A 4 -4.06 -7.31 -11.91
CA ASN A 4 -2.90 -7.74 -11.12
C ASN A 4 -1.82 -6.67 -10.92
N THR A 5 -2.04 -5.43 -11.35
CA THR A 5 -1.05 -4.36 -11.16
C THR A 5 -1.25 -3.65 -9.82
N SER A 6 -0.18 -3.08 -9.28
CA SER A 6 -0.25 -2.22 -8.09
C SER A 6 -1.13 -0.99 -8.29
N GLY A 7 -1.27 -0.51 -9.53
CA GLY A 7 -2.14 0.60 -9.89
C GLY A 7 -3.63 0.27 -9.76
N ASP A 8 -4.04 -0.93 -10.18
CA ASP A 8 -5.42 -1.40 -10.02
C ASP A 8 -5.80 -1.57 -8.55
N ARG A 9 -4.89 -2.16 -7.75
CA ARG A 9 -5.05 -2.28 -6.30
C ARG A 9 -5.17 -0.93 -5.62
N LEU A 10 -4.30 0.03 -5.98
CA LEU A 10 -4.39 1.39 -5.45
C LEU A 10 -5.75 2.03 -5.77
N LYS A 11 -6.21 1.92 -7.01
CA LYS A 11 -7.52 2.47 -7.42
C LYS A 11 -8.67 1.84 -6.64
N ALA A 12 -8.62 0.53 -6.39
CA ALA A 12 -9.63 -0.16 -5.59
C ALA A 12 -9.65 0.35 -4.14
N LEU A 13 -8.48 0.50 -3.52
CA LEU A 13 -8.35 1.04 -2.15
C LEU A 13 -8.94 2.45 -2.04
N LEU A 14 -8.60 3.34 -2.96
CA LEU A 14 -9.13 4.71 -2.95
C LEU A 14 -10.66 4.73 -3.04
N ARG A 15 -11.25 3.81 -3.79
CA ARG A 15 -12.71 3.68 -3.90
C ARG A 15 -13.34 3.15 -2.60
N GLU A 16 -12.68 2.22 -1.90
CA GLU A 16 -13.15 1.70 -0.61
C GLU A 16 -13.19 2.79 0.47
N VAL A 17 -12.20 3.69 0.48
CA VAL A 17 -12.15 4.81 1.45
C VAL A 17 -12.84 6.08 0.94
N HIS A 18 -13.57 6.01 -0.17
CA HIS A 18 -14.25 7.14 -0.82
C HIS A 18 -13.34 8.36 -1.10
N LEU A 19 -12.05 8.13 -1.33
CA LEU A 19 -11.07 9.18 -1.59
C LEU A 19 -10.90 9.39 -3.09
N SER A 20 -11.08 10.63 -3.54
CA SER A 20 -10.87 10.97 -4.95
C SER A 20 -9.36 10.93 -5.30
N ALA A 21 -9.04 10.63 -6.56
CA ALA A 21 -7.65 10.66 -7.02
C ALA A 21 -7.01 12.06 -6.88
N SER A 22 -7.81 13.12 -7.02
CA SER A 22 -7.36 14.50 -6.85
C SER A 22 -7.05 14.83 -5.40
N ASP A 23 -7.86 14.39 -4.46
CA ASP A 23 -7.62 14.63 -3.03
C ASP A 23 -6.49 13.76 -2.50
N PHE A 24 -6.38 12.53 -3.01
CA PHE A 24 -5.20 11.70 -2.78
C PHE A 24 -3.93 12.38 -3.31
N ALA A 25 -3.97 12.97 -4.51
CA ALA A 25 -2.84 13.68 -5.09
C ALA A 25 -2.41 14.87 -4.19
N LYS A 26 -3.37 15.68 -3.72
CA LYS A 26 -3.11 16.78 -2.79
C LYS A 26 -2.50 16.29 -1.47
N ASN A 27 -3.08 15.25 -0.87
CA ASN A 27 -2.57 14.67 0.38
C ASN A 27 -1.14 14.13 0.24
N ARG A 28 -0.76 13.69 -0.97
CA ARG A 28 0.57 13.14 -1.26
C ARG A 28 1.56 14.13 -1.87
N GLY A 29 1.17 15.40 -2.02
CA GLY A 29 2.00 16.43 -2.65
C GLY A 29 2.38 16.09 -4.10
N VAL A 30 1.50 15.41 -4.85
CA VAL A 30 1.71 15.09 -6.26
C VAL A 30 0.60 15.67 -7.12
N THR A 31 0.86 15.75 -8.42
CA THR A 31 -0.16 16.15 -9.40
C THR A 31 -1.15 15.00 -9.63
N PRO A 32 -2.43 15.28 -9.94
CA PRO A 32 -3.40 14.25 -10.32
C PRO A 32 -2.95 13.40 -11.51
N GLN A 33 -2.13 13.97 -12.40
CA GLN A 33 -1.52 13.25 -13.52
C GLN A 33 -0.57 12.14 -13.06
N HIS A 34 0.21 12.35 -11.99
CA HIS A 34 1.04 11.28 -11.42
C HIS A 34 0.20 10.13 -10.92
N VAL A 35 -0.89 10.41 -10.21
CA VAL A 35 -1.82 9.39 -9.71
C VAL A 35 -2.46 8.62 -10.87
N ASN A 36 -2.89 9.32 -11.93
CA ASN A 36 -3.39 8.68 -13.14
C ASN A 36 -2.34 7.82 -13.84
N ASN A 37 -1.07 8.24 -13.84
CA ASN A 37 0.03 7.42 -14.36
C ASN A 37 0.25 6.17 -13.50
N TRP A 38 0.15 6.28 -12.17
CA TRP A 38 0.25 5.13 -11.26
C TRP A 38 -0.87 4.12 -11.49
N PHE A 39 -2.09 4.57 -11.76
CA PHE A 39 -3.20 3.67 -12.09
C PHE A 39 -2.95 2.88 -13.38
N LYS A 40 -2.26 3.47 -14.37
CA LYS A 40 -2.00 2.83 -15.67
C LYS A 40 -0.73 1.98 -15.68
N ARG A 41 0.32 2.43 -15.00
CA ARG A 41 1.69 1.85 -15.07
C ARG A 41 2.12 1.11 -13.82
N GLY A 42 1.40 1.30 -12.72
CA GLY A 42 1.79 0.82 -11.39
C GLY A 42 2.40 1.91 -10.52
N VAL A 43 2.34 1.68 -9.22
CA VAL A 43 2.89 2.55 -8.18
C VAL A 43 4.42 2.44 -8.16
N PRO A 44 5.18 3.56 -8.15
CA PRO A 44 6.64 3.54 -8.05
C PRO A 44 7.10 2.91 -6.74
N MET A 45 8.13 2.06 -6.79
CA MET A 45 8.60 1.32 -5.61
C MET A 45 8.99 2.24 -4.44
N GLY A 46 9.60 3.39 -4.74
CA GLY A 46 10.01 4.37 -3.73
C GLY A 46 8.86 5.05 -2.97
N ARG A 47 7.63 5.01 -3.51
CA ARG A 47 6.42 5.53 -2.83
C ARG A 47 5.50 4.43 -2.31
N LEU A 48 5.81 3.18 -2.62
CA LEU A 48 4.91 2.07 -2.38
C LEU A 48 4.73 1.80 -0.89
N ASN A 49 5.81 1.83 -0.10
CA ASN A 49 5.74 1.70 1.36
C ASN A 49 4.94 2.86 1.99
N GLU A 50 5.25 4.11 1.60
CA GLU A 50 4.59 5.30 2.14
C GLU A 50 3.08 5.36 1.82
N ILE A 51 2.66 4.79 0.68
CA ILE A 51 1.24 4.67 0.30
C ILE A 51 0.59 3.50 1.04
N ALA A 52 1.29 2.39 1.18
CA ALA A 52 0.79 1.22 1.89
C ALA A 52 0.54 1.52 3.37
N GLU A 53 1.44 2.24 4.02
CA GLU A 53 1.28 2.72 5.40
C GLU A 53 0.08 3.64 5.54
N LEU A 54 -0.08 4.63 4.64
CA LEU A 54 -1.22 5.55 4.67
C LEU A 54 -2.56 4.83 4.54
N LEU A 55 -2.61 3.78 3.72
CA LEU A 55 -3.84 3.00 3.47
C LEU A 55 -3.97 1.80 4.40
N CYS A 56 -3.08 1.65 5.39
CA CYS A 56 -3.05 0.53 6.34
C CYS A 56 -3.06 -0.85 5.66
N VAL A 57 -2.29 -0.99 4.59
CA VAL A 57 -2.11 -2.24 3.83
C VAL A 57 -0.64 -2.65 3.77
N SER A 58 -0.40 -3.92 3.43
CA SER A 58 0.94 -4.45 3.18
C SER A 58 1.50 -3.89 1.88
N SER A 59 2.73 -3.38 1.89
CA SER A 59 3.43 -2.94 0.68
C SER A 59 3.68 -4.11 -0.28
N ARG A 60 3.94 -5.31 0.25
CA ARG A 60 4.05 -6.53 -0.55
C ARG A 60 2.74 -6.79 -1.29
N TRP A 61 1.62 -6.83 -0.58
CA TRP A 61 0.31 -7.00 -1.18
C TRP A 61 -0.03 -5.91 -2.20
N LEU A 62 0.26 -4.65 -1.90
CA LEU A 62 0.02 -3.55 -2.84
C LEU A 62 0.87 -3.71 -4.10
N SER A 63 2.13 -4.13 -3.99
CA SER A 63 3.06 -4.30 -5.12
C SER A 63 2.68 -5.46 -6.05
N ASP A 64 2.61 -6.68 -5.54
CA ASP A 64 2.46 -7.90 -6.35
C ASP A 64 1.20 -8.71 -6.03
N GLY A 65 0.43 -8.29 -5.03
CA GLY A 65 -0.80 -8.97 -4.60
C GLY A 65 -0.55 -10.17 -3.72
N LYS A 66 0.71 -10.43 -3.32
CA LYS A 66 1.04 -11.59 -2.49
C LYS A 66 0.87 -11.30 -1.01
N GLY A 67 0.46 -12.34 -0.28
CA GLY A 67 0.27 -12.28 1.16
C GLY A 67 -1.03 -11.56 1.56
N PRO A 68 -1.21 -11.27 2.85
CA PRO A 68 -2.41 -10.63 3.35
C PRO A 68 -2.45 -9.13 3.00
N LYS A 69 -3.65 -8.62 2.67
CA LYS A 69 -3.91 -7.19 2.39
C LYS A 69 -3.56 -6.32 3.59
N HIS A 70 -4.01 -6.73 4.77
CA HIS A 70 -3.73 -6.04 6.02
C HIS A 70 -2.62 -6.78 6.77
N PRO A 71 -1.60 -6.08 7.28
CA PRO A 71 -0.66 -6.70 8.20
C PRO A 71 -1.43 -7.21 9.43
N PRO A 72 -0.97 -8.29 10.09
CA PRO A 72 -1.61 -8.81 11.29
C PRO A 72 -1.72 -7.71 12.36
N ALA A 73 -2.78 -7.71 13.15
CA ALA A 73 -3.09 -6.64 14.11
C ALA A 73 -1.92 -6.28 15.06
N ASN A 74 -1.08 -7.26 15.42
CA ASN A 74 0.11 -7.03 16.25
C ASN A 74 1.17 -6.13 15.57
N TYR A 75 1.18 -6.01 14.25
CA TYR A 75 2.15 -5.18 13.52
C TYR A 75 1.98 -3.68 13.83
N LEU A 76 0.76 -3.23 14.11
CA LEU A 76 0.48 -1.85 14.50
C LEU A 76 0.76 -1.58 15.98
N LEU A 77 0.64 -2.61 16.83
CA LEU A 77 0.94 -2.52 18.26
C LEU A 77 2.45 -2.47 18.53
N GLU A 78 3.25 -3.12 17.69
CA GLU A 78 4.70 -3.28 17.95
C GLU A 78 5.61 -2.27 17.24
N GLY A 79 5.08 -1.48 16.28
CA GLY A 79 5.83 -0.43 15.59
C GLY A 79 7.05 -0.93 14.77
N PRO A 80 7.71 -0.05 13.99
CA PRO A 80 8.81 -0.43 13.10
C PRO A 80 10.05 -1.04 13.80
N THR A 81 10.15 -0.90 15.12
CA THR A 81 11.31 -1.26 15.93
C THR A 81 11.29 -2.72 16.42
N ALA A 82 10.17 -3.42 16.34
CA ALA A 82 10.04 -4.76 16.94
C ALA A 82 10.52 -5.94 16.07
N ARG A 83 11.22 -5.68 14.96
CA ARG A 83 11.71 -6.73 14.04
C ARG A 83 12.84 -7.62 14.61
N ILE A 84 13.05 -7.67 15.93
CA ILE A 84 14.05 -8.55 16.57
C ILE A 84 13.40 -9.74 17.29
N ALA A 85 12.09 -9.72 17.58
CA ALA A 85 11.53 -10.70 18.52
C ALA A 85 11.02 -12.01 17.89
N THR A 86 10.58 -12.05 16.63
CA THR A 86 9.85 -13.24 16.12
C THR A 86 10.73 -14.30 15.44
N ALA A 87 12.06 -14.20 15.52
CA ALA A 87 12.97 -15.20 14.95
C ALA A 87 13.38 -16.30 15.95
N ARG A 88 12.69 -16.47 17.08
CA ARG A 88 13.04 -17.47 18.09
C ARG A 88 11.81 -18.10 18.70
N GLU A 89 11.22 -19.06 18.01
CA GLU A 89 10.47 -20.17 18.64
C GLU A 89 10.15 -21.22 17.58
N ASP A 90 11.16 -22.02 17.25
CA ASP A 90 10.98 -23.43 16.88
C ASP A 90 12.23 -24.14 17.42
N THR A 91 12.06 -24.71 18.61
CA THR A 91 12.96 -25.72 19.21
C THR A 91 12.52 -27.08 18.72
#